data_AF-A0A821AK97-F1
#
_entry.id   AF-A0A821AK97-F1
#
_cell.length_a   1.000
_cell.length_b   1.000
_cell.length_c   1.000
_cell.angle_alpha   90.00
_cell.angle_beta   90.00
_cell.angle_gamma   90.00
#
_symmetry.space_group_name_H-M   'P 1'
#
loop_
_entity.id
_entity.type
_entity.pdbx_description
1 polymer ?
#
loop_
_entity_poly.entity_id
_entity_poly.type
_entity_poly.pdbx_seq_one_letter_code
_entity_poly.pdbx_strand_id
1 'polypeptide(L)'
;MNSATPQLTPPTNFKANAGQQSASVALSWRYVTDATGYAVQRSSDIESINDFSTILIFSNGKTTTFVDKSGLVNGKTYNYRIAAFNSRLTSTFSSIVSAIPQLTAPVNFKAIAGEQRTSIALSWLSVTNATGYEIQRRSAINNTRNFNSIATISNGQTTTFVDESGLVNGNTYNYRIAAFDTAVLSAFSSIIQGTAHIRPPEKLLARQIRSSHAVLLSWAPVKEGTGYNIKRSAEDGTGSPKTITTILDSNVDEYLDQGLGDNCKYCYTITSKDNTDESIYESRVAISIAFVNVAVSLREFSRRDNDKSVGLSYMSNNTINIRKGDLTKENVDAIVVCSSSDVLRKAVLKAAGPTVETEYANGRTENPSSAIIVPSPGQLLCQKIFFLPWKPNTDVCILQQSLKNFVFNAIQYAINYHFRSIAFPAVGMTMKMIDD
;
A
#
# COMPACT_ATOMS: atom_id res chain seq x y z
N MET A 1 24.96 -81.76 -26.48
CA MET A 1 24.26 -80.51 -26.17
C MET A 1 25.12 -79.74 -25.19
N ASN A 2 25.79 -78.67 -25.63
CA ASN A 2 26.55 -77.82 -24.72
C ASN A 2 25.56 -77.07 -23.83
N SER A 3 25.51 -77.46 -22.56
CA SER A 3 24.79 -76.73 -21.51
C SER A 3 25.49 -75.39 -21.32
N ALA A 4 24.97 -74.32 -21.94
CA ALA A 4 25.39 -72.97 -21.60
C ALA A 4 25.08 -72.75 -20.11
N THR A 5 26.12 -72.52 -19.30
CA THR A 5 25.96 -72.12 -17.90
C THR A 5 25.10 -70.86 -17.84
N PRO A 6 24.04 -70.81 -17.01
CA PRO A 6 23.22 -69.62 -16.88
C PRO A 6 24.11 -68.44 -16.44
N GLN A 7 24.10 -67.37 -17.23
CA GLN A 7 24.91 -66.17 -16.99
C GLN A 7 24.01 -64.94 -17.06
N LEU A 8 24.13 -64.06 -16.06
CA LEU A 8 23.43 -62.78 -16.04
C LEU A 8 24.18 -61.77 -16.92
N THR A 9 23.48 -61.04 -17.79
CA THR A 9 24.11 -60.04 -18.66
C THR A 9 24.38 -58.72 -17.92
N PRO A 10 25.48 -58.01 -18.23
CA PRO A 10 25.71 -56.69 -17.66
C PRO A 10 24.64 -55.69 -18.12
N PRO A 11 24.23 -54.72 -17.26
CA PRO A 11 23.31 -53.67 -17.68
C PRO A 11 23.84 -52.89 -18.89
N THR A 12 22.99 -52.72 -19.90
CA THR A 12 23.30 -51.97 -21.14
C THR A 12 22.68 -50.59 -21.13
N ASN A 13 23.15 -49.70 -22.01
CA ASN A 13 22.70 -48.31 -22.08
C ASN A 13 22.81 -47.60 -20.71
N PHE A 14 23.85 -47.94 -19.95
CA PHE A 14 24.16 -47.26 -18.70
C PHE A 14 24.60 -45.83 -19.02
N LYS A 15 23.99 -44.85 -18.38
CA LYS A 15 24.26 -43.43 -18.58
C LYS A 15 24.39 -42.74 -17.24
N ALA A 16 25.28 -41.76 -17.18
CA ALA A 16 25.40 -40.82 -16.08
C ALA A 16 25.27 -39.39 -16.62
N ASN A 17 24.42 -38.58 -15.99
CA ASN A 17 24.25 -37.17 -16.31
C ASN A 17 24.25 -36.35 -15.02
N ALA A 18 24.51 -35.04 -15.10
CA ALA A 18 24.27 -34.14 -13.97
C ALA A 18 22.81 -34.29 -13.50
N GLY A 19 22.61 -34.39 -12.19
CA GLY A 19 21.29 -34.49 -11.60
C GLY A 19 20.57 -33.14 -11.58
N GLN A 20 19.27 -33.18 -11.28
CA GLN A 20 18.42 -31.97 -11.22
C GLN A 20 18.63 -31.14 -9.95
N GLN A 21 19.40 -31.64 -8.99
CA GLN A 21 19.73 -30.97 -7.74
C GLN A 21 21.23 -30.72 -7.66
N SER A 22 21.62 -29.67 -6.92
CA SER A 22 23.03 -29.39 -6.66
C SER A 22 23.74 -30.61 -6.08
N ALA A 23 24.97 -30.86 -6.53
CA ALA A 23 25.81 -31.98 -6.10
C ALA A 23 25.12 -33.35 -6.27
N SER A 24 24.47 -33.58 -7.41
CA SER A 24 23.85 -34.88 -7.73
C SER A 24 24.17 -35.38 -9.14
N VAL A 25 24.11 -36.70 -9.33
CA VAL A 25 24.26 -37.40 -10.61
C VAL A 25 23.08 -38.32 -10.84
N ALA A 26 22.42 -38.18 -11.98
CA ALA A 26 21.34 -39.07 -12.42
C ALA A 26 21.91 -40.22 -13.27
N LEU A 27 21.70 -41.45 -12.81
CA LEU A 27 22.07 -42.69 -13.47
C LEU A 27 20.85 -43.40 -14.06
N SER A 28 21.00 -44.01 -15.23
CA SER A 28 19.95 -44.82 -15.86
C SER A 28 20.54 -45.99 -16.65
N TRP A 29 19.83 -47.11 -16.71
CA TRP A 29 20.22 -48.32 -17.45
C TRP A 29 19.00 -49.06 -17.99
N ARG A 30 19.21 -50.02 -18.90
CA ARG A 30 18.15 -50.95 -19.33
C ARG A 30 17.94 -52.06 -18.30
N TYR A 31 16.69 -52.47 -18.16
CA TYR A 31 16.29 -53.64 -17.37
C TYR A 31 17.06 -54.89 -17.82
N VAL A 32 17.56 -55.67 -16.85
CA VAL A 32 18.21 -56.96 -17.06
C VAL A 32 17.25 -58.08 -16.63
N THR A 33 16.97 -59.00 -17.55
CA THR A 33 16.10 -60.16 -17.27
C THR A 33 16.75 -61.04 -16.21
N ASP A 34 15.93 -61.59 -15.30
CA ASP A 34 16.35 -62.44 -14.17
C ASP A 34 17.26 -61.79 -13.12
N ALA A 35 17.51 -60.48 -13.21
CA ALA A 35 18.13 -59.72 -12.11
C ALA A 35 17.13 -59.54 -10.96
N THR A 36 17.57 -59.78 -9.73
CA THR A 36 16.82 -59.37 -8.52
C THR A 36 17.34 -58.07 -7.95
N GLY A 37 18.45 -57.55 -8.48
CA GLY A 37 19.05 -56.32 -8.00
C GLY A 37 20.21 -55.82 -8.87
N TYR A 38 20.76 -54.67 -8.48
CA TYR A 38 21.91 -54.04 -9.12
C TYR A 38 22.87 -53.46 -8.08
N ALA A 39 24.17 -53.57 -8.33
CA ALA A 39 25.22 -52.93 -7.53
C ALA A 39 25.85 -51.80 -8.34
N VAL A 40 25.72 -50.56 -7.85
CA VAL A 40 26.34 -49.37 -8.45
C VAL A 40 27.64 -49.08 -7.73
N GLN A 41 28.72 -48.95 -8.49
CA GLN A 41 30.01 -48.52 -7.99
C GLN A 41 30.38 -47.17 -8.55
N ARG A 42 31.09 -46.40 -7.73
CA ARG A 42 31.62 -45.08 -8.07
C ARG A 42 33.10 -45.00 -7.74
N SER A 43 33.85 -44.30 -8.59
CA SER A 43 35.20 -43.82 -8.31
C SER A 43 35.22 -42.29 -8.33
N SER A 44 35.98 -41.69 -7.41
CA SER A 44 36.12 -40.24 -7.23
C SER A 44 37.40 -39.67 -7.86
N ASP A 45 38.14 -40.46 -8.62
CA ASP A 45 39.39 -40.05 -9.25
C ASP A 45 39.27 -40.18 -10.78
N ILE A 46 39.77 -39.16 -11.48
CA ILE A 46 39.79 -39.08 -12.95
C ILE A 46 40.90 -39.97 -13.54
N GLU A 47 41.94 -40.28 -12.75
CA GLU A 47 43.11 -41.06 -13.19
C GLU A 47 43.09 -42.51 -12.71
N SER A 48 42.28 -42.84 -11.70
CA SER A 48 42.12 -44.21 -11.20
C SER A 48 40.75 -44.80 -11.56
N ILE A 49 40.65 -45.35 -12.77
CA ILE A 49 39.55 -46.28 -13.13
C ILE A 49 39.59 -47.61 -12.33
N ASN A 50 40.50 -47.72 -11.35
CA ASN A 50 40.74 -48.93 -10.58
C ASN A 50 40.22 -48.84 -9.14
N ASP A 51 39.89 -47.65 -8.62
CA ASP A 51 39.39 -47.45 -7.26
C ASP A 51 37.86 -47.24 -7.24
N PHE A 52 37.12 -48.32 -7.46
CA PHE A 52 35.66 -48.33 -7.42
C PHE A 52 35.16 -48.85 -6.07
N SER A 53 34.30 -48.06 -5.41
CA SER A 53 33.58 -48.47 -4.20
C SER A 53 32.09 -48.64 -4.50
N THR A 54 31.45 -49.63 -3.86
CA THR A 54 30.00 -49.79 -3.96
C THR A 54 29.30 -48.70 -3.16
N ILE A 55 28.55 -47.85 -3.87
CA ILE A 55 27.80 -46.76 -3.25
C ILE A 55 26.34 -47.12 -2.99
N LEU A 56 25.81 -48.12 -3.70
CA LEU A 56 24.44 -48.58 -3.52
C LEU A 56 24.22 -50.00 -4.04
N ILE A 57 23.36 -50.75 -3.35
CA ILE A 57 22.83 -52.04 -3.77
C ILE A 57 21.29 -51.95 -3.82
N PHE A 58 20.72 -52.12 -5.00
CA PHE A 58 19.28 -52.25 -5.19
C PHE A 58 18.87 -53.69 -5.01
N SER A 59 17.93 -53.98 -4.13
CA SER A 59 17.32 -55.33 -4.00
C SER A 59 15.99 -55.42 -4.78
N ASN A 60 15.84 -54.62 -5.84
CA ASN A 60 14.71 -54.64 -6.75
C ASN A 60 15.20 -54.67 -8.20
N GLY A 61 15.04 -55.82 -8.86
CA GLY A 61 15.47 -56.04 -10.25
C GLY A 61 14.73 -55.19 -11.29
N LYS A 62 13.60 -54.58 -10.92
CA LYS A 62 12.83 -53.68 -11.80
C LYS A 62 13.34 -52.23 -11.81
N THR A 63 14.24 -51.86 -10.88
CA THR A 63 14.80 -50.50 -10.84
C THR A 63 15.73 -50.27 -12.02
N THR A 64 15.54 -49.15 -12.74
CA THR A 64 16.33 -48.77 -13.92
C THR A 64 16.94 -47.38 -13.83
N THR A 65 16.77 -46.69 -12.69
CA THR A 65 17.28 -45.34 -12.45
C THR A 65 17.76 -45.18 -11.01
N PHE A 66 18.70 -44.26 -10.82
CA PHE A 66 19.22 -43.86 -9.52
C PHE A 66 19.68 -42.41 -9.55
N VAL A 67 19.58 -41.69 -8.43
CA VAL A 67 20.22 -40.38 -8.28
C VAL A 67 21.20 -40.46 -7.12
N ASP A 68 22.49 -40.41 -7.43
CA ASP A 68 23.54 -40.26 -6.42
C ASP A 68 23.55 -38.82 -5.93
N LYS A 69 23.50 -38.63 -4.61
CA LYS A 69 23.47 -37.34 -3.91
C LYS A 69 24.49 -37.25 -2.78
N SER A 70 25.33 -38.27 -2.60
CA SER A 70 26.12 -38.42 -1.37
C SER A 70 27.61 -38.19 -1.62
N GLY A 71 28.19 -37.18 -0.96
CA GLY A 71 29.63 -36.90 -1.05
C GLY A 71 30.10 -36.47 -2.44
N LEU A 72 29.20 -35.88 -3.24
CA LEU A 72 29.52 -35.30 -4.54
C LEU A 72 29.92 -33.84 -4.37
N VAL A 73 30.90 -33.40 -5.16
CA VAL A 73 31.35 -32.02 -5.25
C VAL A 73 31.09 -31.52 -6.65
N ASN A 74 30.48 -30.33 -6.77
CA ASN A 74 30.19 -29.75 -8.08
C ASN A 74 31.49 -29.47 -8.86
N GLY A 75 31.46 -29.68 -10.18
CA GLY A 75 32.63 -29.49 -11.03
C GLY A 75 33.66 -30.63 -10.99
N LYS A 76 33.53 -31.60 -10.06
CA LYS A 76 34.39 -32.78 -10.01
C LYS A 76 33.83 -33.92 -10.85
N THR A 77 34.66 -34.57 -11.66
CA THR A 77 34.26 -35.76 -12.43
C THR A 77 34.17 -37.00 -11.55
N TYR A 78 33.09 -37.77 -11.72
CA TYR A 78 32.91 -39.08 -11.08
C TYR A 78 32.65 -40.16 -12.12
N ASN A 79 33.28 -41.31 -11.93
CA ASN A 79 33.16 -42.48 -12.79
C ASN A 79 32.23 -43.51 -12.16
N TYR A 80 31.34 -44.11 -12.96
CA TYR A 80 30.35 -45.08 -12.51
C TYR A 80 30.42 -46.36 -13.34
N ARG A 81 30.14 -47.49 -12.69
CA ARG A 81 29.85 -48.77 -13.34
C ARG A 81 28.78 -49.52 -12.56
N ILE A 82 28.04 -50.39 -13.23
CA ILE A 82 26.92 -51.12 -12.63
C ILE A 82 26.98 -52.60 -12.99
N ALA A 83 26.66 -53.47 -12.04
CA ALA A 83 26.46 -54.90 -12.26
C ALA A 83 25.05 -55.30 -11.84
N ALA A 84 24.44 -56.24 -12.56
CA ALA A 84 23.21 -56.88 -12.16
C ALA A 84 23.53 -58.10 -11.28
N PHE A 85 22.66 -58.46 -10.36
CA PHE A 85 22.79 -59.69 -9.59
C PHE A 85 21.43 -60.36 -9.35
N ASN A 86 21.47 -61.66 -9.06
CA ASN A 86 20.37 -62.41 -8.49
C ASN A 86 20.85 -63.26 -7.30
N SER A 87 20.02 -64.16 -6.78
CA SER A 87 20.37 -64.99 -5.62
C SER A 87 21.54 -65.97 -5.86
N ARG A 88 22.00 -66.14 -7.11
CA ARG A 88 23.02 -67.13 -7.49
C ARG A 88 24.17 -66.54 -8.29
N LEU A 89 23.96 -65.44 -9.00
CA LEU A 89 24.89 -64.91 -10.00
C LEU A 89 25.01 -63.40 -9.90
N THR A 90 26.20 -62.90 -10.25
CA THR A 90 26.48 -61.48 -10.50
C THR A 90 27.06 -61.35 -11.90
N SER A 91 26.56 -60.39 -12.68
CA SER A 91 27.09 -60.11 -14.01
C SER A 91 28.49 -59.49 -13.93
N THR A 92 29.19 -59.43 -15.06
CA THR A 92 30.29 -58.46 -15.19
C THR A 92 29.76 -57.03 -15.03
N PHE A 93 30.65 -56.06 -14.78
CA PHE A 93 30.28 -54.65 -14.77
C PHE A 93 29.98 -54.15 -16.20
N SER A 94 29.11 -53.14 -16.29
CA SER A 94 28.91 -52.34 -17.50
C SER A 94 30.20 -51.65 -17.95
N SER A 95 30.17 -51.06 -19.14
CA SER A 95 31.14 -50.01 -19.49
C SER A 95 31.10 -48.88 -18.46
N ILE A 96 32.25 -48.25 -18.23
CA ILE A 96 32.36 -47.09 -17.34
C ILE A 96 31.71 -45.88 -18.03
N VAL A 97 30.95 -45.09 -17.28
CA VAL A 97 30.43 -43.80 -17.69
C VAL A 97 30.78 -42.73 -16.66
N SER A 98 30.87 -41.48 -17.09
CA SER A 98 31.30 -40.38 -16.24
C SER A 98 30.27 -39.25 -16.23
N ALA A 99 30.17 -38.53 -15.12
CA ALA A 99 29.36 -37.33 -15.01
C ALA A 99 30.04 -36.30 -14.10
N ILE A 100 29.72 -35.04 -14.33
CA ILE A 100 30.16 -33.90 -13.51
C ILE A 100 28.89 -33.34 -12.84
N PRO A 101 28.72 -33.46 -11.51
CA PRO A 101 27.65 -32.80 -10.78
C PRO A 101 27.75 -31.27 -10.97
N GLN A 102 26.60 -30.61 -11.04
CA GLN A 102 26.53 -29.17 -11.26
C GLN A 102 25.78 -28.47 -10.14
N LEU A 103 26.16 -27.23 -9.88
CA LEU A 103 25.39 -26.32 -9.04
C LEU A 103 24.18 -25.83 -9.83
N THR A 104 22.99 -25.90 -9.24
CA THR A 104 21.74 -25.51 -9.90
C THR A 104 21.52 -24.00 -9.82
N ALA A 105 20.93 -23.42 -10.87
CA ALA A 105 20.50 -22.03 -10.85
C ALA A 105 19.42 -21.80 -9.76
N PRO A 106 19.38 -20.63 -9.10
CA PRO A 106 18.29 -20.28 -8.21
C PRO A 106 16.94 -20.23 -8.94
N VAL A 107 15.89 -20.71 -8.28
CA VAL A 107 14.51 -20.76 -8.80
C VAL A 107 13.58 -19.85 -7.99
N ASN A 108 12.38 -19.58 -8.52
CA ASN A 108 11.42 -18.62 -7.96
C ASN A 108 12.02 -17.23 -7.72
N PHE A 109 12.92 -16.81 -8.60
CA PHE A 109 13.50 -15.48 -8.53
C PHE A 109 12.45 -14.43 -8.86
N LYS A 110 12.28 -13.43 -7.98
CA LYS A 110 11.28 -12.36 -8.10
C LYS A 110 11.95 -11.02 -7.86
N ALA A 111 11.46 -9.99 -8.54
CA ALA A 111 11.73 -8.59 -8.23
C ALA A 111 10.41 -7.85 -8.04
N ILE A 112 10.31 -7.11 -6.95
CA ILE A 112 9.18 -6.23 -6.66
C ILE A 112 9.72 -4.87 -6.23
N ALA A 113 8.93 -3.82 -6.41
CA ALA A 113 9.27 -2.50 -5.92
C ALA A 113 9.39 -2.53 -4.39
N GLY A 114 10.47 -1.97 -3.86
CA GLY A 114 10.68 -1.89 -2.43
C GLY A 114 9.71 -0.91 -1.76
N GLU A 115 9.39 -1.18 -0.49
CA GLU A 115 8.33 -0.47 0.25
C GLU A 115 8.83 0.82 0.90
N GLN A 116 10.10 0.87 1.30
CA GLN A 116 10.61 1.89 2.23
C GLN A 116 11.51 2.93 1.55
N ARG A 117 12.12 2.58 0.40
CA ARG A 117 13.04 3.46 -0.36
C ARG A 117 12.91 3.21 -1.87
N THR A 118 13.40 4.12 -2.71
CA THR A 118 13.58 3.86 -4.16
C THR A 118 14.52 2.68 -4.32
N SER A 119 13.91 1.50 -4.45
CA SER A 119 14.61 0.23 -4.34
C SER A 119 13.81 -0.87 -5.03
N ILE A 120 14.49 -1.97 -5.33
CA ILE A 120 13.86 -3.19 -5.84
C ILE A 120 14.24 -4.34 -4.90
N ALA A 121 13.22 -4.94 -4.28
CA ALA A 121 13.37 -6.10 -3.42
C ALA A 121 13.38 -7.37 -4.27
N LEU A 122 14.45 -8.16 -4.12
CA LEU A 122 14.69 -9.41 -4.80
C LEU A 122 14.53 -10.58 -3.84
N SER A 123 13.92 -11.67 -4.29
CA SER A 123 13.76 -12.91 -3.50
C SER A 123 13.88 -14.16 -4.36
N TRP A 124 14.38 -15.26 -3.79
CA TRP A 124 14.55 -16.57 -4.45
C TRP A 124 14.49 -17.71 -3.44
N LEU A 125 14.48 -18.97 -3.91
CA LEU A 125 14.68 -20.14 -3.05
C LEU A 125 16.15 -20.47 -2.86
N SER A 126 16.54 -20.87 -1.65
CA SER A 126 17.91 -21.29 -1.33
C SER A 126 18.36 -22.47 -2.19
N VAL A 127 19.59 -22.44 -2.68
CA VAL A 127 20.22 -23.53 -3.42
C VAL A 127 21.07 -24.37 -2.48
N THR A 128 20.78 -25.67 -2.38
CA THR A 128 21.55 -26.62 -1.56
C THR A 128 23.03 -26.61 -1.96
N ASN A 129 23.93 -26.59 -0.97
CA ASN A 129 25.39 -26.54 -1.14
C ASN A 129 25.95 -25.27 -1.80
N ALA A 130 25.14 -24.25 -2.10
CA ALA A 130 25.67 -22.95 -2.48
C ALA A 130 26.39 -22.32 -1.27
N THR A 131 27.52 -21.66 -1.51
CA THR A 131 28.19 -20.81 -0.51
C THR A 131 27.81 -19.34 -0.66
N GLY A 132 27.19 -18.98 -1.79
CA GLY A 132 26.70 -17.64 -2.04
C GLY A 132 25.96 -17.47 -3.35
N TYR A 133 25.65 -16.21 -3.67
CA TYR A 133 24.93 -15.82 -4.88
C TYR A 133 25.55 -14.59 -5.55
N GLU A 134 25.58 -14.58 -6.87
CA GLU A 134 25.88 -13.41 -7.68
C GLU A 134 24.58 -12.87 -8.28
N ILE A 135 24.28 -11.60 -8.02
CA ILE A 135 23.12 -10.91 -8.58
C ILE A 135 23.61 -9.92 -9.63
N GLN A 136 23.02 -10.01 -10.81
CA GLN A 136 23.31 -9.10 -11.90
C GLN A 136 22.08 -8.35 -12.36
N ARG A 137 22.30 -7.10 -12.78
CA ARG A 137 21.26 -6.18 -13.24
C ARG A 137 21.66 -5.54 -14.57
N ARG A 138 20.66 -5.22 -15.38
CA ARG A 138 20.78 -4.27 -16.49
C ARG A 138 19.54 -3.37 -16.59
N SER A 139 19.70 -2.18 -17.16
CA SER A 139 18.56 -1.33 -17.52
C SER A 139 17.76 -1.99 -18.65
N ALA A 140 16.43 -1.98 -18.56
CA ALA A 140 15.56 -2.45 -19.64
C ALA A 140 15.38 -1.41 -20.75
N ILE A 141 15.63 -0.13 -20.46
CA ILE A 141 15.36 0.99 -21.37
C ILE A 141 16.47 1.19 -22.39
N ASN A 142 17.73 0.95 -22.00
CA ASN A 142 18.88 1.28 -22.84
C ASN A 142 19.26 0.16 -23.83
N ASN A 143 18.46 -0.90 -23.96
CA ASN A 143 18.74 -2.08 -24.79
C ASN A 143 20.16 -2.66 -24.63
N THR A 144 20.83 -2.39 -23.50
CA THR A 144 22.17 -2.89 -23.26
C THR A 144 22.08 -4.39 -23.07
N ARG A 145 22.77 -5.17 -23.91
CA ARG A 145 22.74 -6.64 -23.78
C ARG A 145 23.47 -7.12 -22.52
N ASN A 146 24.39 -6.32 -22.00
CA ASN A 146 25.29 -6.70 -20.91
C ASN A 146 24.63 -6.51 -19.55
N PHE A 147 24.75 -7.54 -18.72
CA PHE A 147 24.44 -7.51 -17.29
C PHE A 147 25.68 -7.08 -16.52
N ASN A 148 25.49 -6.27 -15.47
CA ASN A 148 26.54 -5.91 -14.54
C ASN A 148 26.28 -6.60 -13.20
N SER A 149 27.33 -7.08 -12.55
CA SER A 149 27.23 -7.56 -11.17
C SER A 149 26.94 -6.39 -10.24
N ILE A 150 25.88 -6.52 -9.43
CA ILE A 150 25.47 -5.51 -8.44
C ILE A 150 25.67 -6.01 -7.02
N ALA A 151 25.77 -7.32 -6.81
CA ALA A 151 26.03 -7.90 -5.51
C ALA A 151 26.63 -9.30 -5.61
N THR A 152 27.53 -9.59 -4.68
CA THR A 152 28.02 -10.93 -4.36
C THR A 152 27.71 -11.19 -2.90
N ILE A 153 26.84 -12.18 -2.63
CA ILE A 153 26.38 -12.52 -1.29
C ILE A 153 27.12 -13.76 -0.83
N SER A 154 28.01 -13.63 0.16
CA SER A 154 28.84 -14.74 0.67
C SER A 154 28.16 -15.58 1.77
N ASN A 155 26.84 -15.75 1.67
CA ASN A 155 26.06 -16.62 2.55
C ASN A 155 25.01 -17.37 1.72
N GLY A 156 25.23 -18.67 1.52
CA GLY A 156 24.35 -19.55 0.73
C GLY A 156 22.94 -19.72 1.27
N GLN A 157 22.70 -19.35 2.54
CA GLN A 157 21.37 -19.40 3.16
C GLN A 157 20.55 -18.12 2.91
N THR A 158 21.15 -17.06 2.37
CA THR A 158 20.43 -15.82 2.06
C THR A 158 19.48 -16.03 0.88
N THR A 159 18.23 -15.60 1.05
CA THR A 159 17.16 -15.75 0.05
C THR A 159 16.55 -14.42 -0.41
N THR A 160 17.11 -13.29 0.04
CA THR A 160 16.61 -11.95 -0.23
C THR A 160 17.75 -10.95 -0.43
N PHE A 161 17.52 -9.93 -1.26
CA PHE A 161 18.42 -8.80 -1.44
C PHE A 161 17.62 -7.54 -1.80
N VAL A 162 18.05 -6.37 -1.34
CA VAL A 162 17.42 -5.09 -1.72
C VAL A 162 18.43 -4.30 -2.55
N ASP A 163 18.08 -4.02 -3.80
CA ASP A 163 18.85 -3.14 -4.66
C ASP A 163 18.41 -1.69 -4.43
N GLU A 164 19.32 -0.86 -3.94
CA GLU A 164 19.07 0.55 -3.61
C GLU A 164 19.96 1.52 -4.42
N SER A 165 20.84 1.01 -5.29
CA SER A 165 21.93 1.81 -5.86
C SER A 165 21.80 2.03 -7.36
N GLY A 166 21.82 3.30 -7.79
CA GLY A 166 21.77 3.65 -9.21
C GLY A 166 20.42 3.33 -9.88
N LEU A 167 19.35 3.26 -9.09
CA LEU A 167 17.99 3.14 -9.58
C LEU A 167 17.42 4.53 -9.88
N VAL A 168 16.61 4.61 -10.93
CA VAL A 168 15.89 5.80 -11.34
C VAL A 168 14.40 5.48 -11.28
N ASN A 169 13.60 6.34 -10.66
CA ASN A 169 12.16 6.14 -10.54
C ASN A 169 11.51 6.00 -11.92
N GLY A 170 10.51 5.12 -12.03
CA GLY A 170 9.82 4.79 -13.28
C GLY A 170 10.61 3.84 -14.20
N ASN A 171 11.91 3.65 -13.98
CA ASN A 171 12.71 2.79 -14.84
C ASN A 171 12.55 1.30 -14.47
N THR A 172 12.42 0.48 -15.51
CA THR A 172 12.42 -0.99 -15.40
C THR A 172 13.84 -1.55 -15.54
N TYR A 173 14.15 -2.53 -14.71
CA TYR A 173 15.44 -3.23 -14.68
C TYR A 173 15.22 -4.73 -14.83
N ASN A 174 16.11 -5.37 -15.58
CA ASN A 174 16.17 -6.82 -15.71
C ASN A 174 17.20 -7.37 -14.73
N TYR A 175 16.84 -8.40 -13.98
CA TYR A 175 17.73 -9.09 -13.05
C TYR A 175 17.89 -10.55 -13.44
N ARG A 176 19.05 -11.10 -13.09
CA ARG A 176 19.31 -12.53 -13.04
C ARG A 176 20.20 -12.85 -11.87
N ILE A 177 20.10 -14.06 -11.35
CA ILE A 177 20.89 -14.52 -10.21
C ILE A 177 21.54 -15.87 -10.53
N ALA A 178 22.77 -16.06 -10.09
CA ALA A 178 23.46 -17.35 -10.11
C ALA A 178 23.87 -17.72 -8.68
N ALA A 179 23.85 -19.00 -8.35
CA ALA A 179 24.46 -19.52 -7.13
C ALA A 179 25.93 -19.81 -7.43
N PHE A 180 26.79 -19.68 -6.44
CA PHE A 180 28.17 -20.17 -6.51
C PHE A 180 28.51 -21.02 -5.28
N ASP A 181 29.46 -21.92 -5.45
CA ASP A 181 30.18 -22.57 -4.37
C ASP A 181 31.68 -22.24 -4.46
N THR A 182 32.54 -22.93 -3.71
CA THR A 182 33.98 -22.66 -3.72
C THR A 182 34.68 -23.00 -5.04
N ALA A 183 34.02 -23.75 -5.93
CA ALA A 183 34.63 -24.30 -7.14
C ALA A 183 33.94 -23.82 -8.43
N VAL A 184 32.63 -23.58 -8.42
CA VAL A 184 31.85 -23.31 -9.63
C VAL A 184 30.76 -22.25 -9.46
N LEU A 185 30.42 -21.61 -10.58
CA LEU A 185 29.22 -20.78 -10.74
C LEU A 185 28.13 -21.60 -11.44
N SER A 186 26.88 -21.51 -10.98
CA SER A 186 25.74 -22.10 -11.66
C SER A 186 25.42 -21.38 -12.97
N ALA A 187 24.53 -21.96 -13.78
CA ALA A 187 23.81 -21.15 -14.76
C ALA A 187 23.04 -20.01 -14.06
N PHE A 188 22.79 -18.92 -14.78
CA PHE A 188 21.89 -17.86 -14.29
C PHE A 188 20.43 -18.32 -14.32
N SER A 189 19.63 -17.79 -13.41
CA SER A 189 18.18 -17.89 -13.43
C SER A 189 17.59 -17.36 -14.74
N SER A 190 16.30 -17.62 -14.97
CA SER A 190 15.51 -16.83 -15.92
C SER A 190 15.61 -15.34 -15.57
N ILE A 191 15.58 -14.50 -16.59
CA ILE A 191 15.56 -13.04 -16.40
C ILE A 191 14.18 -12.64 -15.88
N ILE A 192 14.17 -11.81 -14.84
CA ILE A 192 12.95 -11.22 -14.29
C ILE A 192 13.05 -9.70 -14.29
N GLN A 193 11.91 -9.02 -14.20
CA GLN A 193 11.82 -7.56 -14.26
C GLN A 193 11.36 -6.98 -12.93
N GLY A 194 11.92 -5.83 -12.58
CA GLY A 194 11.44 -4.99 -11.48
C GLY A 194 11.50 -3.52 -11.88
N THR A 195 10.47 -2.77 -11.51
CA THR A 195 10.39 -1.32 -11.74
C THR A 195 10.66 -0.60 -10.43
N ALA A 196 11.57 0.37 -10.47
CA ALA A 196 11.84 1.21 -9.31
C ALA A 196 10.75 2.29 -9.23
N HIS A 197 10.16 2.45 -8.06
CA HIS A 197 9.15 3.47 -7.80
C HIS A 197 9.64 4.44 -6.73
N ILE A 198 9.13 5.67 -6.80
CA ILE A 198 9.33 6.63 -5.73
C ILE A 198 8.70 6.09 -4.44
N ARG A 199 9.44 6.21 -3.34
CA ARG A 199 8.98 5.82 -2.01
C ARG A 199 7.92 6.79 -1.46
N PRO A 200 7.02 6.35 -0.57
CA PRO A 200 6.21 7.28 0.20
C PRO A 200 7.07 8.04 1.24
N PRO A 201 6.60 9.20 1.74
CA PRO A 201 7.25 9.91 2.83
C PRO A 201 7.25 9.10 4.13
N GLU A 202 8.38 9.02 4.83
CA GLU A 202 8.46 8.32 6.10
C GLU A 202 8.04 9.20 7.29
N LYS A 203 7.74 8.59 8.44
CA LYS A 203 7.48 9.29 9.71
C LYS A 203 6.34 10.32 9.64
N LEU A 204 5.26 9.98 8.94
CA LEU A 204 4.06 10.82 8.92
C LEU A 204 3.45 10.92 10.33
N LEU A 205 3.36 12.14 10.83
CA LEU A 205 2.73 12.49 12.10
C LEU A 205 1.60 13.48 11.86
N ALA A 206 0.59 13.45 12.74
CA ALA A 206 -0.50 14.42 12.76
C ALA A 206 -0.62 15.02 14.16
N ARG A 207 -0.74 16.35 14.24
CA ARG A 207 -0.88 17.09 15.49
C ARG A 207 -2.02 18.11 15.38
N GLN A 208 -2.99 18.02 16.28
CA GLN A 208 -4.04 19.03 16.39
C GLN A 208 -3.43 20.37 16.85
N ILE A 209 -3.80 21.46 16.17
CA ILE A 209 -3.54 22.82 16.62
C ILE A 209 -4.73 23.28 17.46
N ARG A 210 -4.54 23.29 18.78
CA ARG A 210 -5.60 23.52 19.79
C ARG A 210 -6.29 24.89 19.72
N SER A 211 -5.92 25.78 18.81
CA SER A 211 -6.52 27.11 18.66
C SER A 211 -7.23 27.34 17.32
N SER A 212 -7.22 26.38 16.37
CA SER A 212 -7.55 26.72 14.98
C SER A 212 -8.33 25.67 14.16
N HIS A 213 -9.00 24.69 14.78
CA HIS A 213 -9.74 23.64 14.03
C HIS A 213 -8.88 23.03 12.91
N ALA A 214 -7.61 22.77 13.22
CA ALA A 214 -6.61 22.42 12.22
C ALA A 214 -5.73 21.27 12.70
N VAL A 215 -5.19 20.53 11.73
CA VAL A 215 -4.21 19.47 11.93
C VAL A 215 -2.95 19.86 11.16
N LEU A 216 -1.83 19.93 11.86
CA LEU A 216 -0.52 20.00 11.23
C LEU A 216 -0.03 18.57 10.97
N LEU A 217 0.18 18.25 9.70
CA LEU A 217 0.88 17.05 9.26
C LEU A 217 2.37 17.36 9.15
N SER A 218 3.22 16.41 9.53
CA SER A 218 4.66 16.48 9.28
C SER A 218 5.23 15.12 8.87
N TRP A 219 6.25 15.12 8.02
CA TRP A 219 6.88 13.91 7.49
C TRP A 219 8.36 14.15 7.16
N ALA A 220 9.10 13.08 6.84
CA ALA A 220 10.45 13.17 6.32
C ALA A 220 10.45 13.43 4.80
N PRO A 221 11.12 14.47 4.28
CA PRO A 221 11.18 14.76 2.85
C PRO A 221 11.76 13.64 1.98
N VAL A 222 11.16 13.47 0.80
CA VAL A 222 11.60 12.55 -0.27
C VAL A 222 12.24 13.37 -1.39
N LYS A 223 13.56 13.58 -1.28
CA LYS A 223 14.33 14.45 -2.19
C LYS A 223 14.35 13.98 -3.65
N GLU A 224 14.09 12.70 -3.89
CA GLU A 224 13.99 12.14 -5.24
C GLU A 224 12.69 12.51 -5.96
N GLY A 225 11.70 13.05 -5.24
CA GLY A 225 10.42 13.47 -5.79
C GLY A 225 10.38 14.91 -6.27
N THR A 226 9.23 15.26 -6.82
CA THR A 226 8.85 16.63 -7.20
C THR A 226 7.72 17.19 -6.34
N GLY A 227 7.17 16.39 -5.42
CA GLY A 227 6.09 16.84 -4.57
C GLY A 227 5.39 15.73 -3.79
N TYR A 228 4.21 16.05 -3.25
CA TYR A 228 3.39 15.15 -2.44
C TYR A 228 1.91 15.31 -2.74
N ASN A 229 1.16 14.22 -2.70
CA ASN A 229 -0.30 14.25 -2.64
C ASN A 229 -0.74 14.00 -1.20
N ILE A 230 -1.47 14.96 -0.63
CA ILE A 230 -2.07 14.84 0.69
C ILE A 230 -3.53 14.45 0.49
N LYS A 231 -3.92 13.32 1.04
CA LYS A 231 -5.27 12.78 0.96
C LYS A 231 -5.86 12.67 2.36
N ARG A 232 -7.18 12.86 2.45
CA ARG A 232 -7.94 12.80 3.71
C ARG A 232 -9.23 12.02 3.52
N SER A 233 -9.61 11.24 4.53
CA SER A 233 -10.94 10.65 4.68
C SER A 233 -11.50 10.86 6.10
N ALA A 234 -12.83 10.87 6.21
CA ALA A 234 -13.53 10.73 7.49
C ALA A 234 -13.46 9.27 7.96
N GLU A 235 -13.44 9.04 9.27
CA GLU A 235 -12.99 7.78 9.86
C GLU A 235 -14.06 6.68 10.04
N ASP A 236 -15.22 6.74 9.38
CA ASP A 236 -16.03 5.51 9.27
C ASP A 236 -15.37 4.47 8.35
N GLY A 237 -14.32 4.87 7.62
CA GLY A 237 -13.54 4.02 6.72
C GLY A 237 -14.28 3.67 5.42
N THR A 238 -15.47 4.22 5.17
CA THR A 238 -16.29 3.86 3.99
C THR A 238 -15.98 4.72 2.77
N GLY A 239 -15.32 5.87 2.97
CA GLY A 239 -14.89 6.76 1.89
C GLY A 239 -13.44 6.52 1.45
N SER A 240 -13.22 6.30 0.16
CA SER A 240 -11.88 6.36 -0.43
C SER A 240 -11.22 7.70 -0.10
N PRO A 241 -9.94 7.72 0.33
CA PRO A 241 -9.23 8.95 0.66
C PRO A 241 -9.21 9.90 -0.54
N LYS A 242 -9.65 11.15 -0.33
CA LYS A 242 -9.70 12.18 -1.37
C LYS A 242 -8.48 13.08 -1.27
N THR A 243 -7.85 13.38 -2.40
CA THR A 243 -6.76 14.37 -2.46
C THR A 243 -7.31 15.74 -2.04
N ILE A 244 -6.77 16.28 -0.95
CA ILE A 244 -7.10 17.62 -0.45
C ILE A 244 -6.10 18.66 -0.93
N THR A 245 -4.87 18.26 -1.22
CA THR A 245 -3.88 19.13 -1.87
C THR A 245 -2.80 18.32 -2.57
N THR A 246 -2.15 18.96 -3.55
CA THR A 246 -0.91 18.49 -4.19
C THR A 246 0.14 19.57 -3.98
N ILE A 247 1.22 19.22 -3.29
CA ILE A 247 2.38 20.08 -3.06
C ILE A 247 3.37 19.78 -4.18
N LEU A 248 3.86 20.81 -4.88
CA LEU A 248 4.81 20.70 -6.00
C LEU A 248 6.22 21.14 -5.59
N ASP A 249 6.61 20.80 -4.36
CA ASP A 249 7.95 21.00 -3.81
C ASP A 249 8.29 19.82 -2.90
N SER A 250 9.31 19.07 -3.26
CA SER A 250 9.77 17.91 -2.50
C SER A 250 10.55 18.26 -1.24
N ASN A 251 10.90 19.54 -1.03
CA ASN A 251 11.56 19.98 0.20
C ASN A 251 10.58 20.26 1.34
N VAL A 252 9.28 20.35 1.04
CA VAL A 252 8.24 20.57 2.05
C VAL A 252 8.12 19.32 2.95
N ASP A 253 8.11 19.56 4.26
CA ASP A 253 8.03 18.54 5.31
C ASP A 253 6.78 18.67 6.20
N GLU A 254 5.94 19.69 5.95
CA GLU A 254 4.72 19.92 6.71
C GLU A 254 3.55 20.45 5.85
N TYR A 255 2.33 20.19 6.32
CA TYR A 255 1.11 20.75 5.75
C TYR A 255 0.07 21.00 6.83
N LEU A 256 -0.49 22.21 6.85
CA LEU A 256 -1.55 22.60 7.76
C LEU A 256 -2.92 22.42 7.09
N ASP A 257 -3.66 21.40 7.50
CA ASP A 257 -5.05 21.20 7.11
C ASP A 257 -5.97 21.98 8.06
N GLN A 258 -6.75 22.93 7.53
CA GLN A 258 -7.57 23.86 8.31
C GLN A 258 -9.06 23.66 8.06
N GLY A 259 -9.88 24.15 8.99
CA GLY A 259 -11.33 24.10 8.84
C GLY A 259 -11.83 22.67 8.99
N LEU A 260 -11.47 22.03 10.10
CA LEU A 260 -11.88 20.68 10.44
C LEU A 260 -13.00 20.73 11.51
N GLY A 261 -13.84 19.70 11.52
CA GLY A 261 -14.93 19.55 12.49
C GLY A 261 -14.41 19.11 13.86
N ASP A 262 -15.04 19.60 14.92
CA ASP A 262 -14.73 19.18 16.28
C ASP A 262 -15.36 17.81 16.59
N ASN A 263 -14.67 17.01 17.39
CA ASN A 263 -15.03 15.62 17.71
C ASN A 263 -15.10 14.70 16.48
N CYS A 264 -14.42 15.08 15.39
CA CYS A 264 -14.26 14.28 14.20
C CYS A 264 -12.91 13.55 14.20
N LYS A 265 -12.89 12.31 13.68
CA LYS A 265 -11.66 11.59 13.41
C LYS A 265 -11.38 11.60 11.91
N TYR A 266 -10.11 11.84 11.59
CA TYR A 266 -9.59 11.96 10.23
C TYR A 266 -8.47 10.97 10.03
N CYS A 267 -8.46 10.34 8.87
CA CYS A 267 -7.35 9.55 8.36
C CYS A 267 -6.67 10.34 7.25
N TYR A 268 -5.35 10.50 7.36
CA TYR A 268 -4.51 11.13 6.37
C TYR A 268 -3.64 10.10 5.69
N THR A 269 -3.57 10.20 4.36
CA THR A 269 -2.67 9.45 3.50
C THR A 269 -1.77 10.42 2.77
N ILE A 270 -0.47 10.15 2.77
CA ILE A 270 0.50 10.89 1.96
C ILE A 270 1.24 9.95 1.03
N THR A 271 1.35 10.40 -0.21
CA THR A 271 2.15 9.76 -1.26
C THR A 271 3.11 10.77 -1.83
N SER A 272 4.28 10.29 -2.25
CA SER A 272 5.23 11.11 -2.98
C SER A 272 4.87 11.13 -4.45
N LYS A 273 5.24 12.21 -5.11
CA LYS A 273 5.04 12.40 -6.54
C LYS A 273 6.39 12.65 -7.19
N ASP A 274 6.59 12.09 -8.38
CA ASP A 274 7.65 12.52 -9.30
C ASP A 274 7.04 12.99 -10.64
N ASN A 275 7.89 13.22 -11.65
CA ASN A 275 7.44 13.70 -12.96
C ASN A 275 6.65 12.65 -13.76
N THR A 276 6.69 11.40 -13.34
CA THR A 276 6.10 10.27 -14.06
C THR A 276 4.89 9.70 -13.34
N ASP A 277 4.95 9.52 -12.02
CA ASP A 277 3.95 8.79 -11.24
C ASP A 277 3.89 9.22 -9.77
N GLU A 278 2.87 8.68 -9.09
CA GLU A 278 2.72 8.71 -7.64
C GLU A 278 3.31 7.44 -7.01
N SER A 279 3.80 7.53 -5.77
CA SER A 279 4.28 6.35 -5.03
C SER A 279 3.17 5.31 -4.93
N ILE A 280 3.47 4.06 -5.29
CA ILE A 280 2.51 2.95 -5.23
C ILE A 280 2.16 2.56 -3.79
N TYR A 281 3.05 2.85 -2.85
CA TYR A 281 2.83 2.74 -1.42
C TYR A 281 2.53 4.12 -0.83
N GLU A 282 1.95 4.15 0.36
CA GLU A 282 1.51 5.37 1.03
C GLU A 282 1.76 5.32 2.53
N SER A 283 1.96 6.50 3.12
CA SER A 283 2.06 6.65 4.58
C SER A 283 0.72 7.10 5.15
N ARG A 284 0.33 6.51 6.27
CA ARG A 284 -0.99 6.72 6.89
C ARG A 284 -0.87 7.17 8.35
N VAL A 285 -1.72 8.10 8.77
CA VAL A 285 -1.90 8.48 10.18
C VAL A 285 -3.37 8.84 10.45
N ALA A 286 -3.86 8.56 11.65
CA ALA A 286 -5.21 8.96 12.07
C ALA A 286 -5.17 9.86 13.31
N ILE A 287 -6.07 10.84 13.38
CA ILE A 287 -6.18 11.76 14.51
C ILE A 287 -7.64 12.13 14.79
N SER A 288 -8.02 12.15 16.08
CA SER A 288 -9.28 12.74 16.53
C SER A 288 -9.07 14.20 16.92
N ILE A 289 -9.93 15.08 16.43
CA ILE A 289 -9.92 16.50 16.80
C ILE A 289 -10.79 16.67 18.04
N ALA A 290 -10.18 17.02 19.16
CA ALA A 290 -10.93 17.33 20.37
C ALA A 290 -11.57 18.72 20.27
N PHE A 291 -12.80 18.86 20.79
CA PHE A 291 -13.46 20.15 20.91
C PHE A 291 -12.59 21.16 21.67
N VAL A 292 -12.32 22.31 21.06
CA VAL A 292 -11.63 23.42 21.71
C VAL A 292 -12.67 24.32 22.36
N ASN A 293 -12.82 24.21 23.69
CA ASN A 293 -13.60 25.17 24.46
C ASN A 293 -12.92 26.55 24.40
N VAL A 294 -13.40 27.44 23.54
CA VAL A 294 -13.34 28.87 23.86
C VAL A 294 -14.49 29.10 24.84
N ALA A 295 -14.23 28.87 26.12
CA ALA A 295 -15.20 29.12 27.17
C ALA A 295 -15.48 30.63 27.24
N VAL A 296 -16.51 31.08 26.53
CA VAL A 296 -17.16 32.34 26.84
C VAL A 296 -18.05 32.06 28.05
N SER A 297 -17.68 32.58 29.22
CA SER A 297 -18.45 32.46 30.46
C SER A 297 -19.83 33.09 30.28
N LEU A 298 -20.82 32.30 29.88
CA LEU A 298 -22.23 32.68 29.92
C LEU A 298 -22.74 32.45 31.34
N ARG A 299 -22.89 33.53 32.12
CA ARG A 299 -23.62 33.47 33.40
C ARG A 299 -25.10 33.18 33.12
N GLU A 300 -25.64 32.24 33.87
CA GLU A 300 -26.92 31.57 33.62
C GLU A 300 -28.13 32.50 33.50
N PHE A 301 -28.96 32.22 32.49
CA PHE A 301 -30.32 32.70 32.39
C PHE A 301 -31.18 32.04 33.49
N SER A 302 -31.66 32.84 34.45
CA SER A 302 -32.75 32.41 35.33
C SER A 302 -34.11 32.64 34.66
N ARG A 303 -35.05 31.72 34.90
CA ARG A 303 -36.28 31.42 34.14
C ARG A 303 -37.39 32.50 34.10
N ARG A 304 -37.13 33.79 34.38
CA ARG A 304 -38.23 34.79 34.52
C ARG A 304 -38.12 36.13 33.81
N ASP A 305 -37.03 36.44 33.10
CA ASP A 305 -36.92 37.76 32.46
C ASP A 305 -36.92 37.64 30.93
N ASN A 306 -38.03 38.04 30.30
CA ASN A 306 -38.25 37.99 28.85
C ASN A 306 -37.43 39.01 28.03
N ASP A 307 -36.54 39.80 28.66
CA ASP A 307 -35.97 41.01 28.03
C ASP A 307 -34.43 41.14 28.15
N LYS A 308 -33.71 40.09 28.59
CA LYS A 308 -32.25 40.15 28.73
C LYS A 308 -31.55 39.73 27.44
N SER A 309 -30.96 40.67 26.71
CA SER A 309 -29.93 40.38 25.70
C SER A 309 -28.56 40.26 26.37
N VAL A 310 -27.81 39.18 26.10
CA VAL A 310 -26.40 39.10 26.48
C VAL A 310 -25.57 39.63 25.32
N GLY A 311 -24.96 40.81 25.50
CA GLY A 311 -24.00 41.39 24.57
C GLY A 311 -22.60 40.87 24.86
N LEU A 312 -22.02 40.16 23.89
CA LEU A 312 -20.61 39.79 23.88
C LEU A 312 -19.87 40.72 22.93
N SER A 313 -18.95 41.53 23.44
CA SER A 313 -18.04 42.32 22.60
C SER A 313 -16.88 41.44 22.16
N TYR A 314 -16.73 41.26 20.84
CA TYR A 314 -15.60 40.51 20.27
C TYR A 314 -14.88 41.41 19.26
N MET A 315 -13.68 41.87 19.65
CA MET A 315 -12.94 42.96 19.02
C MET A 315 -13.69 44.31 19.05
N SER A 316 -12.96 45.42 19.10
CA SER A 316 -13.38 46.71 19.69
C SER A 316 -14.67 47.36 19.16
N ASN A 317 -15.29 46.87 18.08
CA ASN A 317 -16.50 47.47 17.48
C ASN A 317 -17.64 46.48 17.12
N ASN A 318 -17.53 45.17 17.42
CA ASN A 318 -18.59 44.20 17.07
C ASN A 318 -19.26 43.62 18.32
N THR A 319 -20.59 43.56 18.33
CA THR A 319 -21.38 42.98 19.43
C THR A 319 -22.19 41.78 18.94
N ILE A 320 -22.09 40.66 19.66
CA ILE A 320 -22.95 39.49 19.47
C ILE A 320 -24.00 39.53 20.57
N ASN A 321 -25.27 39.65 20.18
CA ASN A 321 -26.39 39.67 21.12
C ASN A 321 -27.15 38.34 21.07
N ILE A 322 -27.20 37.64 22.20
CA ILE A 322 -28.03 36.44 22.37
C ILE A 322 -29.30 36.85 23.11
N ARG A 323 -30.46 36.67 22.46
CA ARG A 323 -31.79 36.93 23.05
C ARG A 323 -32.79 35.86 22.65
N LYS A 324 -33.80 35.65 23.48
CA LYS A 324 -34.99 34.88 23.12
C LYS A 324 -35.87 35.74 22.21
N GLY A 325 -36.27 35.23 21.06
CA GLY A 325 -37.04 35.99 20.07
C GLY A 325 -37.64 35.12 18.97
N ASP A 326 -38.48 35.75 18.16
CA ASP A 326 -39.06 35.16 16.95
C ASP A 326 -38.29 35.68 15.74
N LEU A 327 -37.52 34.80 15.09
CA LEU A 327 -36.67 35.14 13.96
C LEU A 327 -37.44 35.82 12.82
N THR A 328 -38.74 35.54 12.67
CA THR A 328 -39.57 36.10 11.60
C THR A 328 -39.98 37.56 11.85
N LYS A 329 -39.79 38.07 13.07
CA LYS A 329 -40.11 39.44 13.48
C LYS A 329 -38.87 40.29 13.74
N GLU A 330 -37.69 39.72 13.55
CA GLU A 330 -36.42 40.40 13.76
C GLU A 330 -36.19 41.48 12.70
N ASN A 331 -35.82 42.68 13.15
CA ASN A 331 -35.45 43.78 12.27
C ASN A 331 -33.92 43.82 12.14
N VAL A 332 -33.41 43.14 11.12
CA VAL A 332 -31.97 42.99 10.84
C VAL A 332 -31.72 43.04 9.34
N ASP A 333 -30.52 43.38 8.90
CA ASP A 333 -30.23 43.45 7.46
C ASP A 333 -30.27 42.07 6.79
N ALA A 334 -29.87 41.02 7.52
CA ALA A 334 -29.88 39.65 7.02
C ALA A 334 -30.41 38.64 8.03
N ILE A 335 -31.25 37.71 7.56
CA ILE A 335 -31.68 36.53 8.30
C ILE A 335 -30.98 35.30 7.73
N VAL A 336 -30.33 34.52 8.58
CA VAL A 336 -29.62 33.29 8.19
C VAL A 336 -30.35 32.08 8.77
N VAL A 337 -30.99 31.31 7.90
CA VAL A 337 -31.73 30.09 8.26
C VAL A 337 -30.80 28.88 8.14
N CYS A 338 -30.10 28.56 9.22
CA CYS A 338 -29.10 27.49 9.30
C CYS A 338 -29.57 26.26 10.11
N SER A 339 -30.80 25.81 9.90
CA SER A 339 -31.37 24.65 10.61
C SER A 339 -31.57 23.44 9.71
N SER A 340 -31.31 22.25 10.26
CA SER A 340 -31.72 20.96 9.69
C SER A 340 -33.23 20.70 9.84
N SER A 341 -33.93 21.50 10.64
CA SER A 341 -35.36 21.38 10.88
C SER A 341 -36.15 22.06 9.77
N ASP A 342 -37.01 21.26 9.12
CA ASP A 342 -38.05 21.75 8.22
C ASP A 342 -38.96 22.78 8.89
N VAL A 343 -39.13 22.72 10.22
CA VAL A 343 -40.06 23.57 10.96
C VAL A 343 -39.64 25.03 10.88
N LEU A 344 -38.38 25.35 11.21
CA LEU A 344 -37.90 26.74 11.16
C LEU A 344 -37.92 27.27 9.73
N ARG A 345 -37.46 26.47 8.78
CA ARG A 345 -37.45 26.85 7.36
C ARG A 345 -38.86 27.13 6.84
N LYS A 346 -39.83 26.25 7.10
CA LYS A 346 -41.23 26.45 6.69
C LYS A 346 -41.85 27.67 7.37
N ALA A 347 -41.55 27.91 8.65
CA ALA A 347 -42.03 29.09 9.37
C ALA A 347 -41.52 30.39 8.74
N VAL A 348 -40.21 30.47 8.43
CA VAL A 348 -39.62 31.64 7.79
C VAL A 348 -40.16 31.84 6.37
N LEU A 349 -40.29 30.77 5.57
CA LEU A 349 -40.85 30.85 4.22
C LEU A 349 -42.31 31.34 4.24
N LYS A 350 -43.14 30.77 5.13
CA LYS A 350 -44.54 31.18 5.30
C LYS A 350 -44.66 32.64 5.74
N ALA A 351 -43.81 33.09 6.64
CA ALA A 351 -43.80 34.47 7.12
C ALA A 351 -43.27 35.46 6.07
N ALA A 352 -42.37 35.03 5.19
CA ALA A 352 -41.85 35.85 4.11
C ALA A 352 -42.81 35.98 2.92
N GLY A 353 -43.65 34.97 2.70
CA GLY A 353 -44.73 34.96 1.72
C GLY A 353 -44.39 34.29 0.38
N PRO A 354 -45.38 34.22 -0.54
CA PRO A 354 -45.32 33.33 -1.72
C PRO A 354 -44.17 33.62 -2.70
N THR A 355 -43.76 34.88 -2.81
CA THR A 355 -42.64 35.29 -3.68
C THR A 355 -41.34 34.63 -3.22
N VAL A 356 -41.07 34.66 -1.91
CA VAL A 356 -39.86 34.07 -1.31
C VAL A 356 -39.91 32.55 -1.37
N GLU A 357 -41.08 31.94 -1.20
CA GLU A 357 -41.28 30.49 -1.41
C GLU A 357 -40.90 30.06 -2.83
N THR A 358 -41.31 30.84 -3.84
CA THR A 358 -41.01 30.57 -5.25
C THR A 358 -39.53 30.76 -5.55
N GLU A 359 -38.92 31.86 -5.09
CA GLU A 359 -37.48 32.11 -5.26
C GLU A 359 -36.63 31.04 -4.56
N TYR A 360 -37.02 30.61 -3.35
CA TYR A 360 -36.38 29.51 -2.64
C TYR A 360 -36.47 28.19 -3.41
N ALA A 361 -37.63 27.87 -3.98
CA ALA A 361 -37.82 26.66 -4.77
C ALA A 361 -36.96 26.67 -6.05
N ASN A 362 -36.88 27.80 -6.74
CA ASN A 362 -36.10 27.98 -7.96
C ASN A 362 -34.59 28.02 -7.71
N GLY A 363 -34.16 28.52 -6.54
CA GLY A 363 -32.76 28.60 -6.15
C GLY A 363 -32.19 27.30 -5.56
N ARG A 364 -32.98 26.21 -5.47
CA ARG A 364 -32.50 24.93 -4.96
C ARG A 364 -31.41 24.37 -5.87
N THR A 365 -30.25 24.11 -5.27
CA THR A 365 -29.14 23.43 -5.92
C THR A 365 -28.91 22.08 -5.24
N GLU A 366 -28.41 21.09 -5.99
CA GLU A 366 -28.00 19.80 -5.42
C GLU A 366 -26.66 19.88 -4.65
N ASN A 367 -25.97 21.02 -4.74
CA ASN A 367 -24.69 21.25 -4.09
C ASN A 367 -24.90 21.68 -2.62
N PRO A 368 -24.47 20.87 -1.63
CA PRO A 368 -24.67 21.16 -0.21
C PRO A 368 -23.80 22.32 0.31
N SER A 369 -22.87 22.82 -0.51
CA SER A 369 -21.94 23.90 -0.15
C SER A 369 -22.37 25.28 -0.66
N SER A 370 -23.40 25.38 -1.50
CA SER A 370 -23.90 26.65 -2.05
C SER A 370 -25.08 27.18 -1.24
N ALA A 371 -24.93 28.34 -0.61
CA ALA A 371 -26.05 29.03 0.03
C ALA A 371 -27.15 29.35 -1.01
N ILE A 372 -28.41 29.08 -0.68
CA ILE A 372 -29.52 29.62 -1.46
C ILE A 372 -29.72 31.05 -0.97
N ILE A 373 -29.25 32.01 -1.77
CA ILE A 373 -29.44 33.43 -1.51
C ILE A 373 -30.76 33.82 -2.14
N VAL A 374 -31.77 34.11 -1.32
CA VAL A 374 -33.05 34.57 -1.82
C VAL A 374 -32.98 36.10 -1.95
N PRO A 375 -33.11 36.67 -3.17
CA PRO A 375 -32.84 38.07 -3.39
C PRO A 375 -33.90 39.01 -2.81
N SER A 376 -35.15 38.58 -2.64
CA SER A 376 -36.22 39.38 -2.03
C SER A 376 -36.54 38.90 -0.60
N PRO A 377 -36.61 39.79 0.41
CA PRO A 377 -37.00 39.42 1.78
C PRO A 377 -38.51 39.19 1.94
N GLY A 378 -39.31 39.47 0.90
CA GLY A 378 -40.77 39.37 0.97
C GLY A 378 -41.36 40.29 2.04
N GLN A 379 -42.11 39.70 2.98
CA GLN A 379 -42.75 40.40 4.09
C GLN A 379 -41.88 40.50 5.36
N LEU A 380 -40.67 39.93 5.37
CA LEU A 380 -39.78 40.00 6.54
C LEU A 380 -39.11 41.38 6.64
N LEU A 381 -38.80 41.78 7.87
CA LEU A 381 -38.10 43.03 8.19
C LEU A 381 -36.58 42.88 8.01
N CYS A 382 -36.16 42.41 6.84
CA CYS A 382 -34.76 42.28 6.48
C CYS A 382 -34.49 42.66 5.02
N GLN A 383 -33.23 42.74 4.61
CA GLN A 383 -32.85 43.00 3.22
C GLN A 383 -32.57 41.69 2.44
N LYS A 384 -32.06 40.66 3.12
CA LYS A 384 -31.71 39.36 2.52
C LYS A 384 -32.00 38.18 3.46
N ILE A 385 -32.32 37.04 2.85
CA ILE A 385 -32.49 35.76 3.56
C ILE A 385 -31.54 34.73 2.96
N PHE A 386 -30.74 34.09 3.83
CA PHE A 386 -29.84 33.00 3.47
C PHE A 386 -30.43 31.69 3.96
N PHE A 387 -30.65 30.73 3.06
CA PHE A 387 -31.04 29.38 3.45
C PHE A 387 -29.88 28.41 3.26
N LEU A 388 -29.59 27.64 4.31
CA LEU A 388 -28.71 26.48 4.21
C LEU A 388 -29.50 25.38 3.46
N PRO A 389 -29.05 24.92 2.28
CA PRO A 389 -29.64 23.73 1.68
C PRO A 389 -29.25 22.52 2.53
N TRP A 390 -30.12 22.14 3.47
CA TRP A 390 -29.92 20.92 4.22
C TRP A 390 -30.13 19.72 3.30
N LYS A 391 -29.09 18.90 3.14
CA LYS A 391 -29.21 17.55 2.60
C LYS A 391 -29.11 16.59 3.78
N PRO A 392 -30.03 15.62 3.94
CA PRO A 392 -29.83 14.54 4.90
C PRO A 392 -28.63 13.71 4.43
N ASN A 393 -27.45 14.06 4.91
CA ASN A 393 -26.23 13.28 4.77
C ASN A 393 -25.92 12.70 6.15
N THR A 394 -25.57 11.41 6.23
CA THR A 394 -25.40 10.71 7.51
C THR A 394 -24.12 11.08 8.26
N ASP A 395 -23.18 11.80 7.61
CA ASP A 395 -21.89 12.17 8.19
C ASP A 395 -21.97 13.52 8.91
N VAL A 396 -21.96 13.47 10.25
CA VAL A 396 -21.97 14.62 11.17
C VAL A 396 -20.81 15.58 10.89
N CYS A 397 -19.64 15.09 10.47
CA CYS A 397 -18.46 15.92 10.21
C CYS A 397 -18.61 16.74 8.92
N ILE A 398 -19.15 16.14 7.86
CA ILE A 398 -19.50 16.86 6.63
C ILE A 398 -20.55 17.93 6.94
N LEU A 399 -21.57 17.58 7.74
CA LEU A 399 -22.62 18.52 8.13
C LEU A 399 -22.08 19.70 8.95
N GLN A 400 -21.20 19.45 9.93
CA GLN A 400 -20.53 20.51 10.69
C GLN A 400 -19.71 21.43 9.78
N GLN A 401 -18.94 20.85 8.84
CA GLN A 401 -18.13 21.64 7.92
C GLN A 401 -18.98 22.48 6.96
N SER A 402 -20.04 21.90 6.40
CA SER A 402 -20.99 22.60 5.56
C SER A 402 -21.66 23.75 6.31
N LEU A 403 -22.08 23.53 7.57
CA LEU A 403 -22.64 24.58 8.41
C LEU A 403 -21.63 25.71 8.68
N LYS A 404 -20.38 25.37 9.01
CA LYS A 404 -19.31 26.35 9.25
C LYS A 404 -19.03 27.19 7.99
N ASN A 405 -18.85 26.53 6.85
CA ASN A 405 -18.64 27.20 5.57
C ASN A 405 -19.82 28.11 5.19
N PHE A 406 -21.05 27.65 5.41
CA PHE A 406 -22.25 28.43 5.14
C PHE A 406 -22.34 29.69 6.00
N VAL A 407 -22.16 29.56 7.32
CA VAL A 407 -22.19 30.71 8.24
C VAL A 407 -21.07 31.69 7.89
N PHE A 408 -19.86 31.19 7.60
CA PHE A 408 -18.75 32.03 7.16
C PHE A 408 -19.10 32.80 5.88
N ASN A 409 -19.64 32.12 4.86
CA ASN A 409 -20.03 32.75 3.60
C ASN A 409 -21.14 33.79 3.79
N ALA A 410 -22.13 33.53 4.65
CA ALA A 410 -23.18 34.49 4.96
C ALA A 410 -22.61 35.76 5.63
N ILE A 411 -21.64 35.60 6.54
CA ILE A 411 -20.94 36.72 7.17
C ILE A 411 -20.08 37.48 6.14
N GLN A 412 -19.32 36.78 5.30
CA GLN A 412 -18.52 37.42 4.24
C GLN A 412 -19.40 38.20 3.26
N TYR A 413 -20.54 37.63 2.88
CA TYR A 413 -21.52 38.34 2.05
C TYR A 413 -22.01 39.61 2.75
N ALA A 414 -22.43 39.51 4.01
CA ALA A 414 -22.87 40.66 4.79
C ALA A 414 -21.80 41.75 4.88
N ILE A 415 -20.53 41.39 5.03
CA ILE A 415 -19.40 42.33 5.01
C ILE A 415 -19.28 43.00 3.64
N ASN A 416 -19.27 42.22 2.55
CA ASN A 416 -19.12 42.73 1.18
C ASN A 416 -20.24 43.67 0.75
N TYR A 417 -21.45 43.49 1.31
CA TYR A 417 -22.62 44.32 1.03
C TYR A 417 -22.95 45.31 2.15
N HIS A 418 -22.02 45.53 3.09
CA HIS A 418 -22.11 46.52 4.17
C HIS A 418 -23.34 46.39 5.09
N PHE A 419 -23.80 45.16 5.36
CA PHE A 419 -24.83 44.90 6.36
C PHE A 419 -24.30 45.21 7.76
N ARG A 420 -25.16 45.79 8.60
CA ARG A 420 -24.86 46.21 9.97
C ARG A 420 -25.37 45.22 11.01
N SER A 421 -26.29 44.34 10.63
CA SER A 421 -26.93 43.37 11.54
C SER A 421 -27.30 42.07 10.83
N ILE A 422 -27.05 40.94 11.51
CA ILE A 422 -27.36 39.59 11.01
C ILE A 422 -27.98 38.78 12.15
N ALA A 423 -29.09 38.10 11.90
CA ALA A 423 -29.71 37.18 12.85
C ALA A 423 -29.50 35.72 12.45
N PHE A 424 -29.14 34.90 13.44
CA PHE A 424 -29.02 33.45 13.33
C PHE A 424 -29.95 32.81 14.37
N PRO A 425 -30.62 31.68 14.08
CA PRO A 425 -31.25 30.88 15.11
C PRO A 425 -30.18 30.31 16.05
N ALA A 426 -30.39 30.41 17.37
CA ALA A 426 -29.52 29.76 18.35
C ALA A 426 -29.72 28.23 18.27
N VAL A 427 -28.70 27.52 17.79
CA VAL A 427 -28.71 26.05 17.71
C VAL A 427 -28.43 25.49 19.11
N GLY A 428 -29.44 24.92 19.77
CA GLY A 428 -29.22 24.27 21.08
C GLY A 428 -30.42 23.92 21.95
N MET A 429 -31.66 24.28 21.59
CA MET A 429 -32.82 23.83 22.38
C MET A 429 -33.76 23.02 21.50
N THR A 430 -33.94 21.76 21.87
CA THR A 430 -35.09 20.95 21.49
C THR A 430 -36.34 21.83 21.53
N MET A 431 -36.92 22.11 20.36
CA MET A 431 -38.25 22.69 20.26
C MET A 431 -39.22 21.66 20.86
N LYS A 432 -39.53 21.79 22.15
CA LYS A 432 -40.72 21.15 22.69
C LYS A 432 -41.91 21.87 22.07
N MET A 433 -42.69 21.12 21.30
CA MET A 433 -44.00 21.56 20.82
C MET A 433 -44.82 21.95 22.06
N ILE A 434 -45.30 23.18 22.07
CA ILE A 434 -46.49 23.54 22.85
C ILE A 434 -47.59 23.46 21.79
N ASP A 435 -48.27 22.33 21.77
CA ASP A 435 -49.55 22.22 21.06
C ASP A 435 -50.58 23.07 21.83
N ASP A 436 -51.40 23.79 21.09
CA ASP A 436 -52.61 24.48 21.57
C ASP A 436 -53.63 23.47 22.17
#